data_AF-A0A9E5EZY6-F1
#
_entry.id   AF-A0A9E5EZY6-F1
#
_cell.length_a   1.000
_cell.length_b   1.000
_cell.length_c   1.000
_cell.angle_alpha   90.00
_cell.angle_beta   90.00
_cell.angle_gamma   90.00
#
_symmetry.space_group_name_H-M   'P 1'
#
loop_
_entity.id
_entity.type
_entity.pdbx_description
1 polymer ?
#
loop_
_entity_poly.entity_id
_entity_poly.type
_entity_poly.pdbx_seq_one_letter_code
_entity_poly.pdbx_strand_id
1 'polypeptide(L)'
;MNSSLLKEIKLTSFLVALVLFPVLLTFLFQDHATINTPISPDSLEQLSKEFREGGVQQFLDAKHQLKRKVGHNLHNDKDKASQLAAMNLAVYLFPELLEDTHLEKDFAQQHFQPLQTKIESAPGTEQARQNFEELRNVVWTYENPKQDEQGLSDYARQMLKIYGALSWK
;
A
#
# COMPACT_ATOMS: atom_id res chain seq x y z
N MET A 1 29.37 -52.40 26.72
CA MET A 1 28.48 -51.24 27.00
C MET A 1 29.09 -50.03 26.31
N ASN A 2 28.45 -49.59 25.23
CA ASN A 2 29.03 -48.72 24.20
C ASN A 2 29.00 -47.24 24.61
N SER A 3 30.14 -46.68 24.99
CA SER A 3 30.33 -45.24 25.22
C SER A 3 30.51 -44.42 23.93
N SER A 4 30.30 -45.03 22.76
CA SER A 4 30.59 -44.40 21.45
C SER A 4 29.41 -43.62 20.86
N LEU A 5 28.17 -43.87 21.30
CA LEU A 5 26.98 -43.25 20.70
C LEU A 5 26.61 -41.87 21.28
N LEU A 6 27.14 -41.50 22.44
CA LEU A 6 26.81 -40.23 23.11
C LEU A 6 27.68 -39.04 22.67
N LYS A 7 28.81 -39.29 22.00
CA LYS A 7 29.69 -38.21 21.51
C LYS A 7 29.27 -37.65 20.16
N GLU A 8 28.59 -38.42 19.32
CA GLU A 8 28.19 -37.96 17.98
C GLU A 8 26.92 -37.12 17.97
N ILE A 9 26.03 -37.29 18.96
CA ILE A 9 24.78 -36.51 19.04
C ILE A 9 25.04 -35.05 19.45
N LYS A 10 26.17 -34.73 20.06
CA LYS A 10 26.50 -33.34 20.46
C LYS A 10 27.11 -32.50 19.34
N LEU A 11 27.65 -33.12 18.28
CA LEU A 11 28.37 -32.39 17.23
C LEU A 11 27.46 -31.98 16.06
N THR A 12 26.41 -32.75 15.77
CA THR A 12 25.44 -32.46 14.70
C THR A 12 24.40 -31.40 15.10
N SER A 13 24.04 -31.29 16.38
CA SER A 13 23.13 -30.23 16.86
C SER A 13 23.77 -28.84 16.86
N PHE A 14 25.10 -28.73 16.90
CA PHE A 14 25.79 -27.43 16.94
C PHE A 14 25.94 -26.81 15.53
N LEU A 15 26.02 -27.65 14.48
CA LEU A 15 26.20 -27.19 13.10
C LEU A 15 24.89 -26.75 12.43
N VAL A 16 23.74 -27.28 12.84
CA VAL A 16 22.42 -26.84 12.32
C VAL A 16 22.00 -25.50 12.96
N ALA A 17 22.42 -25.24 14.20
CA ALA A 17 22.13 -23.96 14.87
C ALA A 17 22.91 -22.77 14.27
N LEU A 18 24.09 -23.00 13.67
CA LEU A 18 24.96 -21.93 13.17
C LEU A 18 24.65 -21.49 11.74
N VAL A 19 24.00 -22.34 10.92
CA VAL A 19 23.66 -22.03 9.52
C VAL A 19 22.24 -21.48 9.36
N LEU A 20 21.36 -21.69 10.34
CA LEU A 20 19.98 -21.18 10.32
C LEU A 20 19.80 -19.80 10.99
N PHE A 21 20.78 -19.34 11.77
CA PHE A 21 20.67 -18.06 12.48
C PHE A 21 20.79 -16.79 11.63
N PRO A 22 21.55 -16.73 10.51
CA PRO A 22 21.64 -15.48 9.76
C PRO A 22 20.43 -15.21 8.86
N VAL A 23 19.61 -16.21 8.52
CA VAL A 23 18.41 -16.01 7.67
C VAL A 23 17.22 -15.46 8.47
N LEU A 24 17.15 -15.72 9.78
CA LEU A 24 16.11 -15.17 10.65
C LEU A 24 16.36 -13.71 11.06
N LEU A 25 17.61 -13.25 11.03
CA LEU A 25 17.96 -11.87 11.39
C LEU A 25 17.73 -10.87 10.26
N THR A 26 17.76 -11.27 8.99
CA THR A 26 17.47 -10.33 7.88
C THR A 26 16.00 -9.92 7.82
N PHE A 27 15.08 -10.72 8.37
CA PHE A 27 13.65 -10.36 8.44
C PHE A 27 13.32 -9.38 9.58
N LEU A 28 14.20 -9.22 10.59
CA LEU A 28 13.90 -8.36 11.75
C LEU A 28 14.28 -6.88 11.54
N PHE A 29 14.98 -6.53 10.45
CA PHE A 29 15.50 -5.17 10.25
C PHE A 29 14.82 -4.36 9.13
N GLN A 30 13.77 -4.89 8.48
CA GLN A 30 13.12 -4.18 7.38
C GLN A 30 12.01 -3.20 7.81
N ASP A 31 11.62 -3.17 9.08
CA ASP A 31 10.48 -2.36 9.55
C ASP A 31 10.81 -0.91 9.99
N HIS A 32 12.08 -0.51 9.93
CA HIS A 32 12.49 0.88 10.17
C HIS A 32 12.70 1.67 8.87
N ALA A 33 11.94 1.36 7.81
CA ALA A 33 11.81 2.22 6.65
C ALA A 33 11.16 3.56 7.07
N THR A 34 11.97 4.46 7.63
CA THR A 34 11.81 5.91 7.78
C THR A 34 10.37 6.41 7.65
N ILE A 35 9.58 6.22 8.72
CA ILE A 35 8.22 6.78 8.84
C ILE A 35 8.23 8.32 8.72
N ASN A 36 9.39 8.94 8.97
CA ASN A 36 9.61 10.39 8.98
C ASN A 36 9.90 11.00 7.59
N THR A 37 9.85 10.24 6.48
CA THR A 37 9.98 10.86 5.15
C THR A 37 8.71 11.64 4.81
N PRO A 38 8.82 12.93 4.42
CA PRO A 38 7.70 13.71 3.91
C PRO A 38 6.97 12.97 2.80
N ILE A 39 5.63 13.06 2.82
CA ILE A 39 4.82 12.52 1.74
C ILE A 39 4.81 13.51 0.57
N SER A 40 5.17 13.02 -0.61
CA SER A 40 5.02 13.73 -1.88
C SER A 40 4.05 13.00 -2.82
N PRO A 41 3.55 13.66 -3.88
CA PRO A 41 2.80 13.01 -4.96
C PRO A 41 3.52 11.79 -5.57
N ASP A 42 4.85 11.75 -5.53
CA ASP A 42 5.68 10.65 -6.07
C ASP A 42 5.53 9.35 -5.25
N SER A 43 4.96 9.41 -4.05
CA SER A 43 4.66 8.23 -3.23
C SER A 43 3.72 7.26 -3.95
N LEU A 44 2.87 7.76 -4.85
CA LEU A 44 2.01 6.94 -5.72
C LEU A 44 2.77 6.32 -6.89
N GLU A 45 3.77 7.03 -7.43
CA GLU A 45 4.66 6.45 -8.45
C GLU A 45 5.43 5.25 -7.92
N GLN A 46 5.82 5.30 -6.64
CA GLN A 46 6.43 4.15 -5.97
C GLN A 46 5.48 2.94 -5.97
N LEU A 47 4.21 3.08 -5.59
CA LEU A 47 3.25 1.97 -5.65
C LEU A 47 3.14 1.36 -7.06
N SER A 48 3.10 2.21 -8.08
CA SER A 48 3.08 1.76 -9.48
C SER A 48 4.36 1.02 -9.87
N LYS A 49 5.52 1.42 -9.33
CA LYS A 49 6.80 0.74 -9.55
C LYS A 49 6.81 -0.64 -8.89
N GLU A 50 6.45 -0.73 -7.62
CA GLU A 50 6.43 -2.01 -6.87
C GLU A 50 5.52 -3.04 -7.55
N PHE A 51 4.34 -2.61 -8.04
CA PHE A 51 3.47 -3.50 -8.82
C PHE A 51 4.14 -4.00 -10.11
N ARG A 52 4.83 -3.12 -10.86
CA ARG A 52 5.47 -3.48 -12.12
C ARG A 52 6.67 -4.42 -11.93
N GLU A 53 7.37 -4.30 -10.81
CA GLU A 53 8.62 -5.02 -10.54
C GLU A 53 8.39 -6.36 -9.84
N GLY A 54 7.40 -6.48 -8.95
CA GLY A 54 7.13 -7.75 -8.27
C GLY A 54 5.67 -8.05 -7.98
N GLY A 55 4.76 -7.46 -8.76
CA GLY A 55 3.37 -7.86 -8.81
C GLY A 55 2.55 -7.45 -7.60
N VAL A 56 1.43 -8.14 -7.41
CA VAL A 56 0.35 -7.74 -6.51
C VAL A 56 0.79 -7.79 -5.04
N GLN A 57 1.58 -8.80 -4.65
CA GLN A 57 2.03 -8.91 -3.27
C GLN A 57 2.94 -7.74 -2.86
N GLN A 58 3.94 -7.41 -3.68
CA GLN A 58 4.80 -6.25 -3.40
C GLN A 58 4.03 -4.93 -3.42
N PHE A 59 3.04 -4.81 -4.31
CA PHE A 59 2.12 -3.68 -4.30
C PHE A 59 1.36 -3.56 -2.97
N LEU A 60 0.79 -4.65 -2.45
CA LEU A 60 0.04 -4.65 -1.19
C LEU A 60 0.95 -4.33 0.01
N ASP A 61 2.15 -4.89 0.04
CA ASP A 61 3.14 -4.60 1.08
C ASP A 61 3.54 -3.10 1.06
N ALA A 62 3.79 -2.56 -0.13
CA ALA A 62 4.10 -1.14 -0.32
C ALA A 62 2.91 -0.23 0.04
N LYS A 63 1.67 -0.64 -0.31
CA LYS A 63 0.44 0.08 0.05
C LYS A 63 0.27 0.12 1.57
N HIS A 64 0.55 -0.97 2.28
CA HIS A 64 0.52 -1.01 3.73
C HIS A 64 1.60 -0.10 4.36
N GLN A 65 2.81 -0.08 3.80
CA GLN A 65 3.86 0.85 4.25
C GLN A 65 3.46 2.31 4.03
N LEU A 66 2.88 2.64 2.87
CA LEU A 66 2.40 3.98 2.57
C LEU A 66 1.29 4.40 3.55
N LYS A 67 0.35 3.50 3.88
CA LYS A 67 -0.69 3.75 4.90
C LYS A 67 -0.09 4.19 6.23
N ARG A 68 0.97 3.51 6.71
CA ARG A 68 1.67 3.89 7.94
C ARG A 68 2.26 5.30 7.86
N LYS A 69 2.88 5.65 6.72
CA LYS A 69 3.43 7.00 6.48
C LYS A 69 2.33 8.06 6.44
N VAL A 70 1.22 7.79 5.75
CA VAL A 70 0.06 8.71 5.64
C VAL A 70 -0.50 8.98 7.03
N GLY A 71 -0.74 7.93 7.81
CA GLY A 71 -1.25 8.08 9.18
C GLY A 71 -0.30 8.88 10.08
N HIS A 72 1.02 8.69 9.94
CA HIS A 72 2.00 9.49 10.68
C HIS A 72 1.95 10.97 10.31
N ASN A 73 2.00 11.29 9.01
CA ASN A 73 2.05 12.66 8.51
C ASN A 73 0.77 13.44 8.81
N LEU A 74 -0.40 12.78 8.77
CA LEU A 74 -1.69 13.39 9.12
C LEU A 74 -1.73 13.94 10.55
N HIS A 75 -1.13 13.24 11.51
CA HIS A 75 -1.30 13.54 12.94
C HIS A 75 -0.09 14.17 13.61
N ASN A 76 1.12 13.98 13.05
CA ASN A 76 2.37 14.29 13.77
C ASN A 76 3.29 15.28 13.05
N ASP A 77 3.11 15.49 11.74
CA ASP A 77 3.98 16.40 11.00
C ASP A 77 3.66 17.86 11.35
N LYS A 78 4.66 18.73 11.32
CA LYS A 78 4.50 20.18 11.48
C LYS A 78 4.49 20.89 10.13
N ASP A 79 4.92 20.21 9.06
CA ASP A 79 4.87 20.73 7.71
C ASP A 79 3.46 20.64 7.11
N LYS A 80 2.88 21.79 6.79
CA LYS A 80 1.54 21.89 6.20
C LYS A 80 1.45 21.25 4.81
N ALA A 81 2.52 21.31 4.02
CA ALA A 81 2.52 20.72 2.69
C ALA A 81 2.44 19.19 2.77
N SER A 82 3.24 18.58 3.64
CA SER A 82 3.22 17.13 3.91
C SER A 82 1.89 16.67 4.51
N GLN A 83 1.30 17.42 5.45
CA GLN A 83 -0.05 17.14 5.96
C GLN A 83 -1.11 17.16 4.85
N LEU A 84 -1.10 18.19 3.99
CA LEU A 84 -2.06 18.30 2.89
C LEU A 84 -1.88 17.16 1.88
N ALA A 85 -0.65 16.79 1.57
CA ALA A 85 -0.36 15.65 0.70
C ALA A 85 -0.86 14.33 1.31
N ALA A 86 -0.64 14.13 2.61
CA ALA A 86 -1.15 12.97 3.34
C ALA A 86 -2.69 12.93 3.36
N MET A 87 -3.35 14.07 3.52
CA MET A 87 -4.81 14.17 3.47
C MET A 87 -5.37 13.81 2.10
N ASN A 88 -4.78 14.34 1.02
CA ASN A 88 -5.17 13.97 -0.33
C ASN A 88 -4.97 12.49 -0.61
N LEU A 89 -3.84 11.89 -0.17
CA LEU A 89 -3.64 10.45 -0.30
C LEU A 89 -4.65 9.63 0.52
N ALA A 90 -5.00 10.10 1.72
CA ALA A 90 -5.97 9.42 2.56
C ALA A 90 -7.36 9.38 1.91
N VAL A 91 -7.82 10.47 1.29
CA VAL A 91 -9.10 10.48 0.55
C VAL A 91 -9.16 9.37 -0.51
N TYR A 92 -8.12 9.20 -1.33
CA TYR A 92 -8.19 8.23 -2.44
C TYR A 92 -7.75 6.81 -2.09
N LEU A 93 -6.88 6.59 -1.10
CA LEU A 93 -6.31 5.26 -0.83
C LEU A 93 -6.56 4.72 0.57
N PHE A 94 -6.71 5.61 1.56
CA PHE A 94 -6.76 5.23 2.97
C PHE A 94 -7.82 6.04 3.75
N PRO A 95 -9.09 6.05 3.29
CA PRO A 95 -10.09 6.94 3.87
C PRO A 95 -10.38 6.63 5.34
N GLU A 96 -10.09 5.41 5.81
CA GLU A 96 -10.13 5.06 7.23
C GLU A 96 -9.16 5.84 8.13
N LEU A 97 -8.15 6.50 7.56
CA LEU A 97 -7.21 7.35 8.30
C LEU A 97 -7.72 8.77 8.51
N LEU A 98 -8.77 9.18 7.79
CA LEU A 98 -9.38 10.50 7.96
C LEU A 98 -10.18 10.56 9.27
N GLU A 99 -10.26 11.75 9.88
CA GLU A 99 -11.14 11.99 11.02
C GLU A 99 -12.62 11.81 10.63
N ASP A 100 -13.47 11.44 11.58
CA ASP A 100 -14.90 11.23 11.34
C ASP A 100 -15.63 12.50 10.86
N THR A 101 -15.07 13.67 11.14
CA THR A 101 -15.58 14.97 10.68
C THR A 101 -15.16 15.35 9.27
N HIS A 102 -14.27 14.58 8.63
CA HIS A 102 -13.79 14.85 7.29
C HIS A 102 -14.88 14.48 6.27
N LEU A 103 -15.34 15.45 5.47
CA LEU A 103 -16.53 15.34 4.62
C LEU A 103 -16.43 14.18 3.60
N GLU A 104 -15.22 13.94 3.12
CA GLU A 104 -14.89 12.98 2.08
C GLU A 104 -14.78 11.53 2.59
N LYS A 105 -14.66 11.33 3.90
CA LYS A 105 -14.37 10.01 4.49
C LYS A 105 -15.45 8.98 4.15
N ASP A 106 -16.70 9.30 4.47
CA ASP A 106 -17.83 8.38 4.29
C ASP A 106 -17.99 8.02 2.82
N PHE A 107 -17.91 9.02 1.93
CA PHE A 107 -18.00 8.81 0.50
C PHE A 107 -16.88 7.88 -0.01
N ALA A 108 -15.63 8.16 0.34
CA ALA A 108 -14.50 7.37 -0.10
C ALA A 108 -14.54 5.92 0.43
N GLN A 109 -14.95 5.73 1.69
CA GLN A 109 -15.12 4.39 2.28
C GLN A 109 -16.25 3.59 1.61
N GLN A 110 -17.34 4.25 1.23
CA GLN A 110 -18.48 3.59 0.61
C GLN A 110 -18.28 3.31 -0.89
N HIS A 111 -17.55 4.18 -1.58
CA HIS A 111 -17.51 4.15 -3.05
C HIS A 111 -16.13 3.82 -3.64
N PHE A 112 -15.02 4.24 -3.02
CA PHE A 112 -13.68 3.95 -3.54
C PHE A 112 -13.13 2.64 -3.00
N GLN A 113 -13.06 2.52 -1.67
CA GLN A 113 -12.39 1.40 -0.99
C GLN A 113 -12.93 0.02 -1.38
N PRO A 114 -14.25 -0.20 -1.57
CA PRO A 114 -14.77 -1.52 -1.93
C PRO A 114 -14.36 -1.93 -3.34
N LEU A 115 -14.34 -0.99 -4.30
CA LEU A 115 -13.92 -1.27 -5.68
C LEU A 115 -12.43 -1.56 -5.74
N GLN A 116 -11.61 -0.77 -5.02
CA GLN A 116 -10.18 -1.01 -4.87
C GLN A 116 -9.89 -2.40 -4.31
N THR A 117 -10.58 -2.79 -3.23
CA THR A 117 -10.42 -4.11 -2.60
C THR A 117 -10.75 -5.25 -3.55
N LYS A 118 -11.79 -5.10 -4.37
CA LYS A 118 -12.17 -6.10 -5.39
C LYS A 118 -11.15 -6.21 -6.53
N ILE A 119 -10.55 -5.09 -6.94
CA ILE A 119 -9.47 -5.09 -7.94
C ILE A 119 -8.23 -5.78 -7.36
N GLU A 120 -7.89 -5.47 -6.11
CA GLU A 120 -6.73 -6.04 -5.40
C GLU A 120 -6.85 -7.54 -5.14
N SER A 121 -8.06 -8.05 -4.91
CA SER A 121 -8.30 -9.47 -4.63
C SER A 121 -8.31 -10.36 -5.87
N ALA A 122 -8.56 -9.79 -7.05
CA ALA A 122 -8.63 -10.52 -8.32
C ALA A 122 -8.02 -9.75 -9.50
N PRO A 123 -6.74 -9.34 -9.43
CA PRO A 123 -6.10 -8.51 -10.45
C PRO A 123 -5.99 -9.23 -11.80
N GLY A 124 -5.97 -8.46 -12.89
CA GLY A 124 -5.91 -8.97 -14.26
C GLY A 124 -7.18 -9.66 -14.77
N THR A 125 -8.21 -9.84 -13.93
CA THR A 125 -9.47 -10.51 -14.30
C THR A 125 -10.47 -9.57 -14.97
N GLU A 126 -11.47 -10.15 -15.66
CA GLU A 126 -12.58 -9.38 -16.21
C GLU A 126 -13.36 -8.62 -15.14
N GLN A 127 -13.51 -9.23 -13.95
CA GLN A 127 -14.15 -8.58 -12.82
C GLN A 127 -13.34 -7.36 -12.33
N ALA A 128 -12.01 -7.46 -12.28
CA ALA A 128 -11.17 -6.31 -11.93
C ALA A 128 -11.34 -5.16 -12.94
N ARG A 129 -11.40 -5.46 -14.24
CA ARG A 129 -11.64 -4.45 -15.27
C ARG A 129 -12.99 -3.74 -15.09
N GLN A 130 -14.05 -4.50 -14.84
CA GLN A 130 -15.38 -3.94 -14.58
C GLN A 130 -15.38 -3.04 -13.32
N ASN A 131 -14.77 -3.50 -12.23
CA ASN A 131 -14.66 -2.69 -11.01
C ASN A 131 -13.79 -1.44 -11.22
N PHE A 132 -12.76 -1.52 -12.08
CA PHE A 132 -11.93 -0.36 -12.42
C PHE A 132 -12.69 0.67 -13.24
N GLU A 133 -13.47 0.23 -14.23
CA GLU A 133 -14.33 1.13 -15.01
C GLU A 133 -15.34 1.84 -14.11
N GLU A 134 -15.92 1.13 -13.15
CA GLU A 134 -16.80 1.74 -12.15
C GLU A 134 -16.04 2.72 -11.25
N LEU A 135 -14.87 2.34 -10.73
CA LEU A 135 -14.03 3.22 -9.92
C LEU A 135 -13.68 4.50 -10.67
N ARG A 136 -13.32 4.39 -11.95
CA ARG A 136 -13.03 5.53 -12.83
C ARG A 136 -14.23 6.47 -12.95
N ASN A 137 -15.43 5.92 -13.15
CA ASN A 137 -16.66 6.72 -13.28
C ASN A 137 -17.02 7.43 -11.97
N VAL A 138 -16.92 6.75 -10.83
CA VAL A 138 -17.18 7.32 -9.50
C VAL A 138 -16.20 8.45 -9.22
N VAL A 139 -14.89 8.22 -9.45
CA VAL A 139 -13.84 9.24 -9.25
C VAL A 139 -14.06 10.44 -10.16
N TRP A 140 -14.40 10.22 -11.43
CA TRP A 140 -14.70 11.31 -12.36
C TRP A 140 -15.88 12.16 -11.88
N THR A 141 -16.93 11.52 -11.39
CA THR A 141 -18.14 12.20 -10.90
C THR A 141 -17.86 12.99 -9.62
N TYR A 142 -17.04 12.43 -8.74
CA TYR A 142 -16.59 13.06 -7.51
C TYR A 142 -15.71 14.30 -7.78
N GLU A 143 -14.72 14.20 -8.68
CA GLU A 143 -13.82 15.30 -9.03
C GLU A 143 -14.48 16.40 -9.87
N ASN A 144 -15.44 16.01 -10.71
CA ASN A 144 -16.05 16.91 -11.70
C ASN A 144 -17.58 16.92 -11.59
N PRO A 145 -18.15 17.35 -10.45
CA PRO A 145 -19.59 17.32 -10.22
C PRO A 145 -20.36 18.30 -11.13
N LYS A 146 -19.69 19.37 -11.59
CA LYS A 146 -20.28 20.40 -12.47
C LYS A 146 -20.11 20.10 -13.96
N GLN A 147 -19.34 19.06 -14.29
CA GLN A 147 -19.00 18.68 -15.68
C GLN A 147 -18.37 19.84 -16.47
N ASP A 148 -17.57 20.67 -15.82
CA ASP A 148 -16.99 21.91 -16.36
C ASP A 148 -15.52 21.74 -16.81
N GLU A 149 -15.15 20.51 -17.18
CA GLU A 149 -13.83 20.14 -17.73
C GLU A 149 -12.62 20.41 -16.82
N GLN A 150 -12.79 20.63 -15.50
CA GLN A 150 -11.65 20.83 -14.57
C GLN A 150 -10.67 19.63 -14.51
N GLY A 151 -11.06 18.48 -15.07
CA GLY A 151 -10.23 17.29 -15.13
C GLY A 151 -10.09 16.61 -13.77
N LEU A 152 -9.15 15.67 -13.68
CA LEU A 152 -8.87 14.95 -12.45
C LEU A 152 -7.70 15.61 -11.72
N SER A 153 -7.75 15.70 -10.39
CA SER A 153 -6.57 16.00 -9.59
C SER A 153 -5.43 15.01 -9.84
N ASP A 154 -4.20 15.41 -9.54
CA ASP A 154 -3.02 14.54 -9.72
C ASP A 154 -3.12 13.25 -8.90
N TYR A 155 -3.65 13.34 -7.68
CA TYR A 155 -3.86 12.18 -6.81
C TYR A 155 -4.90 11.21 -7.40
N ALA A 156 -6.04 11.73 -7.89
CA ALA A 156 -7.05 10.92 -8.57
C ALA A 156 -6.48 10.24 -9.83
N ARG A 157 -5.77 11.00 -10.68
CA ARG A 157 -5.11 10.47 -11.89
C ARG A 157 -4.14 9.35 -11.58
N GLN A 158 -3.27 9.55 -10.59
CA GLN A 158 -2.25 8.58 -10.23
C GLN A 158 -2.86 7.33 -9.60
N MET A 159 -3.88 7.48 -8.75
CA MET A 159 -4.64 6.36 -8.21
C MET A 159 -5.28 5.53 -9.33
N LEU A 160 -5.97 6.18 -10.28
CA LEU A 160 -6.57 5.47 -11.42
C LEU A 160 -5.53 4.81 -12.32
N LYS A 161 -4.35 5.40 -12.50
CA LYS A 161 -3.24 4.78 -13.25
C LYS A 161 -2.78 3.47 -12.59
N ILE A 162 -2.68 3.44 -11.26
CA ILE A 162 -2.29 2.24 -10.50
C ILE A 162 -3.36 1.15 -10.63
N TYR A 163 -4.62 1.46 -10.34
CA TYR A 163 -5.70 0.46 -10.39
C TYR A 163 -6.03 0.02 -11.81
N GLY A 164 -5.81 0.88 -12.81
CA GLY A 164 -5.86 0.50 -14.22
C GLY A 164 -4.79 -0.53 -14.53
N ALA A 165 -3.56 -0.33 -14.07
CA ALA A 165 -2.49 -1.31 -14.25
C ALA A 165 -2.83 -2.65 -13.57
N LEU A 166 -3.35 -2.64 -12.34
CA LEU A 166 -3.79 -3.86 -11.62
C LEU A 166 -4.91 -4.62 -12.33
N SER A 167 -5.75 -3.92 -13.11
CA SER A 167 -6.92 -4.52 -13.75
C SER A 167 -6.62 -5.15 -15.11
N TRP A 168 -5.59 -4.65 -15.80
CA TRP A 168 -5.29 -5.04 -17.19
C TRP A 168 -4.01 -5.85 -17.36
N LYS A 169 -3.07 -5.81 -16.39
CA LYS A 169 -1.87 -6.65 -16.38
C LYS A 169 -2.09 -7.96 -15.65
#